data_AF-A0A920IX91-F1
#
_entry.id   AF-A0A920IX91-F1
#
_cell.length_a   1.000
_cell.length_b   1.000
_cell.length_c   1.000
_cell.angle_alpha   90.00
_cell.angle_beta   90.00
_cell.angle_gamma   90.00
#
_symmetry.space_group_name_H-M   'P 1'
#
loop_
_entity.id
_entity.type
_entity.pdbx_description
1 polymer ?
#
loop_
_entity_poly.entity_id
_entity_poly.type
_entity_poly.pdbx_seq_one_letter_code
_entity_poly.pdbx_strand_id
1 'polypeptide(L)'
;MPLKTTPDENQFNAPGGLEKGLGGYHAWQSRDMKTWVHHGPVTPGFAKWTTTAEQVGGKTYIYYDFPNDQDPHLIIDEDLTDGKPGKNMGMALNDPSHGSDCAVIRDLEGKFHIIFEDWSPINARTHSWDSPLAGHAVSPNGIDKFNIVKPAVDHRTKPTGETAEYLHPHWVKEDPKRFSTNVAKYQVHEPEQDAYGDWASIAIGGQYYLFCDFHPANDKIRIGWFTSSSINEPFEFCGEIGRGHPDPDIGFAEGKFYMITQTAHDYVSSGPWVEKVETRVGVDTDNNGKIDQWTDWKELKEKL
;
A
#
# COMPACT_ATOMS: atom_id res chain seq x y z
N MET A 1 12.41 -29.57 9.10
CA MET A 1 13.09 -29.40 10.40
C MET A 1 12.13 -28.68 11.35
N PRO A 2 12.17 -28.91 12.67
CA PRO A 2 11.27 -28.24 13.61
C PRO A 2 11.61 -26.73 13.73
N LEU A 3 10.60 -25.92 14.07
CA LEU A 3 10.77 -24.49 14.37
C LEU A 3 11.61 -24.30 15.64
N LYS A 4 12.35 -23.19 15.73
CA LYS A 4 13.10 -22.79 16.94
C LYS A 4 12.43 -21.61 17.62
N THR A 5 12.36 -21.61 18.94
CA THR A 5 11.86 -20.47 19.74
C THR A 5 12.80 -19.27 19.63
N THR A 6 12.25 -18.06 19.73
CA THR A 6 13.04 -16.81 19.89
C THR A 6 12.82 -16.23 21.30
N PRO A 7 13.52 -15.14 21.66
CA PRO A 7 13.21 -14.40 22.90
C PRO A 7 11.83 -13.75 22.92
N ASP A 8 11.25 -13.47 21.75
CA ASP A 8 9.94 -12.83 21.62
C ASP A 8 8.81 -13.86 21.80
N GLU A 9 7.89 -13.56 22.70
CA GLU A 9 6.75 -14.43 22.99
C GLU A 9 5.88 -14.58 21.73
N ASN A 10 5.62 -15.82 21.32
CA ASN A 10 4.88 -16.21 20.11
C ASN A 10 5.60 -16.03 18.77
N GLN A 11 6.92 -15.77 18.76
CA GLN A 11 7.72 -15.81 17.54
C GLN A 11 8.62 -17.06 17.49
N PHE A 12 8.72 -17.63 16.30
CA PHE A 12 9.54 -18.80 16.01
C PHE A 12 10.35 -18.61 14.73
N ASN A 13 11.57 -19.16 14.69
CA ASN A 13 12.38 -19.21 13.48
C ASN A 13 12.16 -20.54 12.73
N ALA A 14 11.79 -20.44 11.45
CA ALA A 14 11.91 -21.53 10.48
C ALA A 14 13.38 -21.71 10.06
N PRO A 15 13.73 -22.77 9.29
CA PRO A 15 15.09 -22.96 8.79
C PRO A 15 15.68 -21.74 8.09
N GLY A 16 14.95 -21.10 7.16
CA GLY A 16 15.39 -19.87 6.51
C GLY A 16 15.58 -18.70 7.48
N GLY A 17 14.78 -18.64 8.56
CA GLY A 17 14.91 -17.63 9.63
C GLY A 17 16.21 -17.74 10.44
N LEU A 18 17.01 -18.79 10.22
CA LEU A 18 18.33 -18.96 10.81
C LEU A 18 19.47 -18.52 9.87
N GLU A 19 19.15 -18.22 8.61
CA GLU A 19 20.11 -17.68 7.65
C GLU A 19 20.54 -16.27 8.05
N LYS A 20 21.76 -15.88 7.64
CA LYS A 20 22.33 -14.59 7.98
C LYS A 20 21.57 -13.48 7.23
N GLY A 21 21.07 -12.49 7.98
CA GLY A 21 20.46 -11.29 7.41
C GLY A 21 21.39 -10.55 6.45
N LEU A 22 20.80 -10.00 5.38
CA LEU A 22 21.52 -9.36 4.27
C LEU A 22 21.37 -7.83 4.25
N GLY A 23 20.78 -7.26 5.31
CA GLY A 23 20.57 -5.82 5.47
C GLY A 23 19.35 -5.26 4.74
N GLY A 24 18.53 -6.13 4.14
CA GLY A 24 17.21 -5.80 3.58
C GLY A 24 16.08 -6.35 4.45
N TYR A 25 14.92 -6.56 3.83
CA TYR A 25 13.70 -7.07 4.45
C TYR A 25 13.73 -8.59 4.64
N HIS A 26 12.88 -9.04 5.55
CA HIS A 26 12.71 -10.42 5.95
C HIS A 26 11.23 -10.83 5.82
N ALA A 27 10.94 -12.12 5.71
CA ALA A 27 9.58 -12.63 5.66
C ALA A 27 9.13 -13.20 7.01
N TRP A 28 7.88 -12.91 7.36
CA TRP A 28 7.17 -13.54 8.45
C TRP A 28 5.84 -14.10 7.96
N GLN A 29 5.36 -15.15 8.62
CA GLN A 29 4.04 -15.73 8.37
C GLN A 29 3.27 -15.87 9.68
N SER A 30 2.01 -15.47 9.66
CA SER A 30 1.05 -15.79 10.71
C SER A 30 -0.25 -16.32 10.11
N ARG A 31 -1.00 -17.07 10.92
CA ARG A 31 -2.36 -17.51 10.60
C ARG A 31 -3.42 -16.83 11.46
N ASP A 32 -3.01 -16.28 12.61
CA ASP A 32 -3.86 -15.75 13.68
C ASP A 32 -3.48 -14.31 14.08
N MET A 33 -2.48 -13.72 13.41
CA MET A 33 -1.86 -12.43 13.71
C MET A 33 -1.27 -12.32 15.13
N LYS A 34 -1.02 -13.46 15.78
CA LYS A 34 -0.47 -13.54 17.14
C LYS A 34 0.78 -14.38 17.19
N THR A 35 0.74 -15.52 16.52
CA THR A 35 1.84 -16.47 16.41
C THR A 35 2.53 -16.25 15.08
N TRP A 36 3.82 -15.95 15.12
CA TRP A 36 4.59 -15.56 13.96
C TRP A 36 5.75 -16.53 13.71
N VAL A 37 5.92 -16.92 12.45
CA VAL A 37 7.06 -17.71 11.99
C VAL A 37 7.92 -16.84 11.09
N HIS A 38 9.13 -16.54 11.55
CA HIS A 38 10.16 -15.82 10.82
C HIS A 38 10.88 -16.78 9.86
N HIS A 39 10.92 -16.39 8.59
CA HIS A 39 11.43 -17.20 7.47
C HIS A 39 12.75 -16.72 6.90
N GLY A 40 13.30 -15.60 7.36
CA GLY A 40 14.62 -15.11 6.97
C GLY A 40 14.58 -13.99 5.93
N PRO A 41 15.75 -13.59 5.40
CA PRO A 41 15.87 -12.46 4.49
C PRO A 41 15.26 -12.76 3.12
N VAL A 42 14.55 -11.79 2.55
CA VAL A 42 13.91 -11.86 1.23
C VAL A 42 14.35 -10.74 0.28
N THR A 43 15.00 -9.70 0.80
CA THR A 43 15.68 -8.70 -0.04
C THR A 43 17.14 -8.47 0.40
N PRO A 44 18.05 -8.17 -0.53
CA PRO A 44 19.40 -7.72 -0.20
C PRO A 44 19.39 -6.27 0.30
N GLY A 45 20.44 -5.84 1.01
CA GLY A 45 20.47 -4.50 1.62
C GLY A 45 20.47 -3.29 0.68
N PHE A 46 20.69 -3.46 -0.63
CA PHE A 46 20.47 -2.36 -1.58
C PHE A 46 18.98 -2.18 -1.96
N ALA A 47 18.15 -3.19 -1.70
CA ALA A 47 16.71 -3.23 -1.96
C ALA A 47 15.93 -3.21 -0.63
N LYS A 48 16.46 -2.49 0.35
CA LYS A 48 15.97 -2.44 1.74
C LYS A 48 14.81 -1.47 1.94
N TRP A 49 14.33 -0.85 0.88
CA TRP A 49 13.23 0.09 0.86
C TRP A 49 12.08 -0.55 0.10
N THR A 50 11.65 -1.69 0.65
CA THR A 50 10.56 -2.50 0.11
C THR A 50 9.24 -1.86 0.51
N THR A 51 8.36 -1.69 -0.47
CA THR A 51 7.11 -0.93 -0.32
C THR A 51 5.91 -1.87 -0.25
N THR A 52 5.88 -2.89 -1.10
CA THR A 52 4.72 -3.78 -1.21
C THR A 52 5.09 -5.11 -1.86
N ALA A 53 4.21 -6.10 -1.75
CA ALA A 53 4.36 -7.37 -2.43
C ALA A 53 3.03 -7.93 -2.93
N GLU A 54 3.07 -8.64 -4.06
CA GLU A 54 1.92 -9.31 -4.66
C GLU A 54 2.22 -10.79 -4.96
N GLN A 55 1.28 -11.69 -4.69
CA GLN A 55 1.46 -13.13 -4.89
C GLN A 55 0.76 -13.63 -6.16
N VAL A 56 1.52 -14.21 -7.08
CA VAL A 56 1.01 -14.75 -8.36
C VAL A 56 1.60 -16.12 -8.67
N GLY A 57 0.73 -17.14 -8.76
CA GLY A 57 1.14 -18.47 -9.23
C GLY A 57 2.24 -19.13 -8.39
N GLY A 58 2.23 -18.89 -7.08
CA GLY A 58 3.25 -19.40 -6.15
C GLY A 58 4.55 -18.58 -6.12
N LYS A 59 4.60 -17.46 -6.83
CA LYS A 59 5.71 -16.50 -6.78
C LYS A 59 5.29 -15.23 -6.06
N THR A 60 6.23 -14.58 -5.41
CA THR A 60 6.04 -13.30 -4.73
C THR A 60 6.79 -12.23 -5.50
N TYR A 61 6.07 -11.21 -5.93
CA TYR A 61 6.58 -10.02 -6.60
C TYR A 61 6.78 -8.97 -5.52
N ILE A 62 8.04 -8.70 -5.15
CA ILE A 62 8.41 -7.78 -4.08
C ILE A 62 8.90 -6.49 -4.73
N TYR A 63 8.13 -5.42 -4.56
CA TYR A 63 8.47 -4.09 -5.08
C TYR A 63 9.22 -3.30 -4.04
N TYR A 64 10.21 -2.55 -4.50
CA TYR A 64 11.07 -1.71 -3.68
C TYR A 64 11.48 -0.48 -4.48
N ASP A 65 11.74 0.64 -3.84
CA ASP A 65 12.27 1.81 -4.53
C ASP A 65 13.79 1.66 -4.75
N PHE A 66 14.30 2.21 -5.84
CA PHE A 66 15.74 2.40 -5.97
C PHE A 66 16.08 3.55 -6.94
N PRO A 67 16.86 4.55 -6.52
CA PRO A 67 17.24 4.91 -5.13
C PRO A 67 16.06 4.98 -4.15
N ASN A 68 16.33 5.09 -2.84
CA ASN A 68 15.26 5.47 -1.90
C ASN A 68 14.48 6.65 -2.46
N ASP A 69 13.18 6.69 -2.20
CA ASP A 69 12.33 7.82 -2.57
C ASP A 69 12.29 8.02 -4.11
N GLN A 70 12.16 6.93 -4.89
CA GLN A 70 12.27 6.96 -6.36
C GLN A 70 11.65 5.72 -7.07
N ASP A 71 12.15 5.37 -8.26
CA ASP A 71 11.52 4.43 -9.19
C ASP A 71 11.26 3.03 -8.62
N PRO A 72 10.05 2.47 -8.82
CA PRO A 72 9.76 1.09 -8.44
C PRO A 72 10.63 0.07 -9.19
N HIS A 73 11.31 -0.76 -8.42
CA HIS A 73 12.07 -1.94 -8.84
C HIS A 73 11.42 -3.22 -8.32
N LEU A 74 11.83 -4.36 -8.86
CA LEU A 74 11.18 -5.65 -8.58
C LEU A 74 12.19 -6.76 -8.28
N ILE A 75 11.91 -7.51 -7.22
CA ILE A 75 12.47 -8.85 -6.97
C ILE A 75 11.33 -9.86 -7.12
N ILE A 76 11.58 -10.99 -7.79
CA ILE A 76 10.65 -12.12 -7.83
C ILE A 76 11.24 -13.27 -7.02
N ASP A 77 10.53 -13.66 -5.97
CA ASP A 77 10.87 -14.78 -5.11
C ASP A 77 9.93 -15.96 -5.36
N GLU A 78 10.47 -17.17 -5.39
CA GLU A 78 9.69 -18.41 -5.57
C GLU A 78 9.56 -19.21 -4.26
N ASP A 79 10.33 -18.85 -3.22
CA ASP A 79 10.31 -19.52 -1.92
C ASP A 79 10.71 -18.55 -0.79
N LEU A 80 9.72 -17.85 -0.22
CA LEU A 80 9.93 -16.95 0.93
C LEU A 80 10.40 -17.68 2.21
N THR A 81 10.51 -19.01 2.22
CA THR A 81 10.82 -19.82 3.41
C THR A 81 12.29 -20.26 3.50
N ASP A 82 13.05 -20.07 2.43
CA ASP A 82 14.42 -20.58 2.31
C ASP A 82 15.49 -19.64 2.87
N GLY A 83 15.08 -18.43 3.28
CA GLY A 83 15.93 -17.39 3.86
C GLY A 83 16.91 -16.79 2.86
N LYS A 84 16.57 -16.76 1.57
CA LYS A 84 17.38 -16.13 0.52
C LYS A 84 16.54 -15.19 -0.32
N PRO A 85 17.08 -14.03 -0.74
CA PRO A 85 16.40 -13.19 -1.70
C PRO A 85 16.19 -13.87 -3.05
N GLY A 86 15.01 -13.63 -3.62
CA GLY A 86 14.68 -13.99 -4.99
C GLY A 86 15.52 -13.28 -6.06
N LYS A 87 15.08 -13.41 -7.31
CA LYS A 87 15.74 -12.84 -8.48
C LYS A 87 15.41 -11.36 -8.63
N ASN A 88 16.45 -10.51 -8.59
CA ASN A 88 16.32 -9.10 -8.97
C ASN A 88 16.00 -8.96 -10.47
N MET A 89 14.88 -8.30 -10.78
CA MET A 89 14.40 -8.03 -12.13
C MET A 89 14.77 -6.63 -12.62
N GLY A 90 15.23 -5.74 -11.73
CA GLY A 90 15.56 -4.35 -12.02
C GLY A 90 14.34 -3.43 -11.93
N MET A 91 14.45 -2.26 -12.56
CA MET A 91 13.38 -1.26 -12.59
C MET A 91 12.13 -1.82 -13.29
N ALA A 92 10.99 -1.74 -12.61
CA ALA A 92 9.69 -2.13 -13.14
C ALA A 92 8.97 -0.95 -13.80
N LEU A 93 8.99 0.21 -13.13
CA LEU A 93 8.38 1.46 -13.62
C LEU A 93 9.44 2.55 -13.65
N ASN A 94 9.55 3.22 -14.80
CA ASN A 94 10.31 4.46 -14.94
C ASN A 94 9.36 5.63 -14.70
N ASP A 95 9.30 6.10 -13.46
CA ASP A 95 8.39 7.16 -13.05
C ASP A 95 8.97 8.54 -13.41
N PRO A 96 8.30 9.32 -14.27
CA PRO A 96 8.74 10.68 -14.63
C PRO A 96 8.45 11.73 -13.53
N SER A 97 7.63 11.39 -12.54
CA SER A 97 7.17 12.32 -11.51
C SER A 97 8.04 12.35 -10.25
N HIS A 98 8.96 11.40 -10.15
CA HIS A 98 9.90 11.23 -9.05
C HIS A 98 9.29 10.82 -7.72
N GLY A 99 8.06 10.28 -7.70
CA GLY A 99 7.54 9.72 -6.46
C GLY A 99 7.99 8.28 -6.24
N SER A 100 7.71 7.79 -5.04
CA SER A 100 8.34 6.59 -4.51
C SER A 100 7.34 5.52 -4.15
N ASP A 101 6.72 5.66 -2.98
CA ASP A 101 6.13 4.55 -2.27
C ASP A 101 4.87 4.10 -3.00
N CYS A 102 4.84 2.81 -3.29
CA CYS A 102 3.88 2.26 -4.21
C CYS A 102 3.11 1.09 -3.61
N ALA A 103 1.81 1.08 -3.89
CA ALA A 103 0.96 -0.09 -3.73
C ALA A 103 0.85 -0.84 -5.06
N VAL A 104 0.87 -2.17 -5.00
CA VAL A 104 0.60 -3.01 -6.15
C VAL A 104 -0.63 -3.85 -5.88
N ILE A 105 -1.56 -3.83 -6.83
CA ILE A 105 -2.79 -4.63 -6.79
C ILE A 105 -3.08 -5.21 -8.16
N ARG A 106 -3.70 -6.40 -8.19
CA ARG A 106 -4.22 -6.96 -9.43
C ARG A 106 -5.70 -6.69 -9.60
N ASP A 107 -6.10 -6.31 -10.82
CA ASP A 107 -7.52 -6.26 -11.20
C ASP A 107 -8.11 -7.67 -11.31
N LEU A 108 -9.43 -7.75 -11.49
CA LEU A 108 -10.15 -9.02 -11.61
C LEU A 108 -9.75 -9.80 -12.87
N GLU A 109 -9.21 -9.12 -13.88
CA GLU A 109 -8.63 -9.67 -15.10
C GLU A 109 -7.18 -10.13 -14.92
N GLY A 110 -6.56 -9.87 -13.77
CA GLY A 110 -5.21 -10.27 -13.40
C GLY A 110 -4.09 -9.34 -13.87
N LYS A 111 -4.40 -8.15 -14.41
CA LYS A 111 -3.39 -7.12 -14.71
C LYS A 111 -2.92 -6.47 -13.41
N PHE A 112 -1.66 -6.06 -13.41
CA PHE A 112 -1.05 -5.35 -12.31
C PHE A 112 -1.30 -3.86 -12.44
N HIS A 113 -1.66 -3.24 -11.33
CA HIS A 113 -1.79 -1.81 -11.16
C HIS A 113 -0.78 -1.37 -10.09
N ILE A 114 0.07 -0.42 -10.43
CA ILE A 114 0.91 0.30 -9.47
C ILE A 114 0.23 1.63 -9.19
N ILE A 115 -0.09 1.88 -7.93
CA ILE A 115 -0.41 3.22 -7.41
C ILE A 115 0.88 3.72 -6.76
N PHE A 116 1.40 4.85 -7.21
CA PHE A 116 2.67 5.41 -6.75
C PHE A 116 2.49 6.90 -6.49
N GLU A 117 3.35 7.48 -5.68
CA GLU A 117 3.31 8.92 -5.44
C GLU A 117 3.72 9.70 -6.69
N ASP A 118 3.13 10.88 -6.89
CA ASP A 118 3.57 11.79 -7.95
C ASP A 118 3.96 13.13 -7.35
N TRP A 119 5.27 13.38 -7.24
CA TRP A 119 5.80 14.61 -6.60
C TRP A 119 5.87 15.81 -7.52
N SER A 120 5.35 15.71 -8.76
CA SER A 120 5.34 16.83 -9.69
C SER A 120 4.61 18.10 -9.20
N PRO A 121 3.64 18.07 -8.26
CA PRO A 121 2.93 19.27 -7.80
C PRO A 121 3.34 19.73 -6.39
N ILE A 122 4.38 19.16 -5.77
CA ILE A 122 4.70 19.45 -4.36
C ILE A 122 6.19 19.33 -4.03
N ASN A 123 6.62 20.06 -2.99
CA ASN A 123 7.87 19.77 -2.29
C ASN A 123 7.63 18.65 -1.28
N ALA A 124 7.83 17.40 -1.70
CA ALA A 124 7.56 16.21 -0.87
C ALA A 124 8.34 16.23 0.45
N ARG A 125 9.55 16.81 0.47
CA ARG A 125 10.41 16.94 1.68
C ARG A 125 9.76 17.65 2.86
N THR A 126 8.79 18.52 2.61
CA THR A 126 8.08 19.25 3.67
C THR A 126 6.76 18.61 4.05
N HIS A 127 6.40 17.49 3.41
CA HIS A 127 5.13 16.80 3.53
C HIS A 127 5.34 15.30 3.76
N SER A 128 6.31 14.91 4.60
CA SER A 128 6.62 13.51 4.90
C SER A 128 7.03 12.63 3.71
N TRP A 129 7.41 13.24 2.59
CA TRP A 129 7.60 12.56 1.30
C TRP A 129 6.30 12.14 0.60
N ASP A 130 5.15 12.63 1.06
CA ASP A 130 3.84 12.37 0.46
C ASP A 130 3.46 13.33 -0.69
N SER A 131 2.35 13.02 -1.39
CA SER A 131 1.78 13.88 -2.45
C SER A 131 0.26 14.02 -2.46
N PRO A 132 -0.31 15.18 -2.89
CA PRO A 132 -1.74 15.28 -3.24
C PRO A 132 -2.14 14.43 -4.45
N LEU A 133 -1.17 13.88 -5.19
CA LEU A 133 -1.36 13.18 -6.45
C LEU A 133 -0.76 11.78 -6.34
N ALA A 134 -1.60 10.76 -6.58
CA ALA A 134 -1.18 9.38 -6.72
C ALA A 134 -1.23 8.99 -8.20
N GLY A 135 -0.05 8.78 -8.79
CA GLY A 135 0.11 8.22 -10.11
C GLY A 135 -0.46 6.80 -10.21
N HIS A 136 -0.78 6.39 -11.43
CA HIS A 136 -1.34 5.06 -11.72
C HIS A 136 -0.71 4.49 -12.98
N ALA A 137 -0.19 3.28 -12.90
CA ALA A 137 0.35 2.57 -14.04
C ALA A 137 -0.16 1.13 -14.12
N VAL A 138 -0.36 0.62 -15.35
CA VAL A 138 -0.92 -0.70 -15.60
C VAL A 138 0.03 -1.57 -16.42
N SER A 139 0.26 -2.80 -15.96
CA SER A 139 1.06 -3.81 -16.66
C SER A 139 0.31 -5.14 -16.78
N PRO A 140 0.44 -5.86 -17.91
CA PRO A 140 -0.12 -7.20 -18.05
C PRO A 140 0.60 -8.27 -17.22
N ASN A 141 1.81 -8.03 -16.73
CA ASN A 141 2.64 -9.06 -16.09
C ASN A 141 3.30 -8.62 -14.76
N GLY A 142 3.22 -7.34 -14.39
CA GLY A 142 3.82 -6.82 -13.16
C GLY A 142 5.34 -6.63 -13.24
N ILE A 143 5.99 -7.02 -14.33
CA ILE A 143 7.46 -6.98 -14.49
C ILE A 143 7.88 -5.78 -15.34
N ASP A 144 7.19 -5.58 -16.46
CA ASP A 144 7.53 -4.60 -17.48
C ASP A 144 6.27 -4.00 -18.12
N LYS A 145 6.47 -3.10 -19.11
CA LYS A 145 5.40 -2.51 -19.93
C LYS A 145 4.29 -1.85 -19.12
N PHE A 146 4.66 -1.26 -17.99
CA PHE A 146 3.78 -0.35 -17.28
C PHE A 146 3.46 0.85 -18.17
N ASN A 147 2.17 1.11 -18.36
CA ASN A 147 1.69 2.31 -19.01
C ASN A 147 1.05 3.19 -17.95
N ILE A 148 1.55 4.42 -17.82
CA ILE A 148 0.95 5.42 -16.95
C ILE A 148 -0.40 5.82 -17.55
N VAL A 149 -1.44 5.75 -16.72
CA VAL A 149 -2.82 6.12 -17.07
C VAL A 149 -3.24 7.33 -16.23
N LYS A 150 -4.55 7.61 -16.15
CA LYS A 150 -5.04 8.69 -15.30
C LYS A 150 -4.70 8.39 -13.83
N PRO A 151 -4.36 9.42 -13.03
CA PRO A 151 -4.01 9.22 -11.63
C PRO A 151 -5.16 8.57 -10.84
N ALA A 152 -4.79 7.79 -9.82
CA ALA A 152 -5.74 7.15 -8.92
C ALA A 152 -6.31 8.15 -7.91
N VAL A 153 -5.51 9.12 -7.45
CA VAL A 153 -5.93 10.22 -6.58
C VAL A 153 -5.37 11.52 -7.16
N ASP A 154 -6.20 12.55 -7.30
CA ASP A 154 -5.76 13.89 -7.73
C ASP A 154 -6.47 14.95 -6.88
N HIS A 155 -5.84 15.31 -5.77
CA HIS A 155 -6.30 16.33 -4.82
C HIS A 155 -5.51 17.63 -4.92
N ARG A 156 -4.82 17.85 -6.06
CA ARG A 156 -4.03 19.06 -6.25
C ARG A 156 -4.90 20.31 -6.09
N THR A 157 -4.35 21.32 -5.43
CA THR A 157 -4.95 22.66 -5.42
C THR A 157 -4.59 23.38 -6.73
N LYS A 158 -4.73 24.71 -6.77
CA LYS A 158 -4.65 25.44 -8.03
C LYS A 158 -3.18 25.73 -8.38
N PRO A 159 -2.69 25.38 -9.58
CA PRO A 159 -1.33 25.69 -9.96
C PRO A 159 -1.13 27.21 -10.05
N THR A 160 -0.03 27.72 -9.52
CA THR A 160 0.35 29.14 -9.62
C THR A 160 0.98 29.47 -10.97
N GLY A 161 1.51 28.46 -11.66
CA GLY A 161 2.31 28.59 -12.88
C GLY A 161 3.82 28.70 -12.61
N GLU A 162 4.25 28.72 -11.36
CA GLU A 162 5.66 28.71 -10.98
C GLU A 162 6.21 27.29 -10.87
N THR A 163 7.50 27.13 -11.15
CA THR A 163 8.25 25.90 -10.91
C THR A 163 9.33 26.18 -9.88
N ALA A 164 9.38 25.35 -8.84
CA ALA A 164 10.37 25.43 -7.79
C ALA A 164 11.21 24.16 -7.74
N GLU A 165 12.28 24.21 -6.93
CA GLU A 165 13.28 23.14 -6.82
C GLU A 165 13.50 22.75 -5.36
N TYR A 166 13.81 21.48 -5.12
CA TYR A 166 14.31 20.98 -3.85
C TYR A 166 15.40 19.92 -4.05
N LEU A 167 16.20 19.67 -3.02
CA LEU A 167 17.29 18.69 -3.06
C LEU A 167 16.85 17.32 -2.55
N HIS A 168 16.91 16.32 -3.40
CA HIS A 168 16.69 14.93 -3.06
C HIS A 168 17.91 14.32 -2.34
N PRO A 169 17.74 13.57 -1.23
CA PRO A 169 18.88 13.06 -0.46
C PRO A 169 19.56 11.83 -1.07
N HIS A 170 18.86 11.07 -1.93
CA HIS A 170 19.30 9.71 -2.31
C HIS A 170 19.81 9.57 -3.74
N TRP A 171 19.33 10.38 -4.70
CA TRP A 171 19.52 10.12 -6.14
C TRP A 171 20.98 9.95 -6.57
N VAL A 172 21.79 11.01 -6.48
CA VAL A 172 23.21 10.97 -6.89
C VAL A 172 24.03 10.07 -5.96
N LYS A 173 23.60 9.91 -4.71
CA LYS A 173 24.32 9.13 -3.70
C LYS A 173 24.21 7.63 -3.98
N GLU A 174 23.03 7.17 -4.39
CA GLU A 174 22.71 5.74 -4.52
C GLU A 174 22.73 5.28 -5.98
N ASP A 175 22.33 6.13 -6.93
CA ASP A 175 22.44 5.87 -8.38
C ASP A 175 23.03 7.05 -9.18
N PRO A 176 24.33 7.34 -9.02
CA PRO A 176 25.02 8.38 -9.79
C PRO A 176 25.12 8.09 -11.29
N LYS A 177 24.82 6.86 -11.74
CA LYS A 177 24.83 6.52 -13.17
C LYS A 177 23.58 7.04 -13.86
N ARG A 178 22.44 6.97 -13.16
CA ARG A 178 21.16 7.48 -13.62
C ARG A 178 20.99 8.97 -13.32
N PHE A 179 21.38 9.41 -12.13
CA PHE A 179 21.18 10.79 -11.67
C PHE A 179 22.49 11.56 -11.63
N SER A 180 22.62 12.55 -12.50
CA SER A 180 23.75 13.49 -12.50
C SER A 180 23.58 14.67 -11.54
N THR A 181 22.37 14.87 -11.03
CA THR A 181 22.00 15.92 -10.07
C THR A 181 20.96 15.37 -9.11
N ASN A 182 20.88 15.94 -7.91
CA ASN A 182 19.86 15.63 -6.92
C ASN A 182 18.80 16.74 -6.80
N VAL A 183 18.67 17.59 -7.82
CA VAL A 183 17.67 18.66 -7.88
C VAL A 183 16.38 18.10 -8.47
N ALA A 184 15.34 18.02 -7.63
CA ALA A 184 13.97 17.73 -8.04
C ALA A 184 13.24 19.03 -8.37
N LYS A 185 12.27 18.96 -9.30
CA LYS A 185 11.44 20.10 -9.74
C LYS A 185 9.97 19.77 -9.51
N TYR A 186 9.22 20.78 -9.08
CA TYR A 186 7.78 20.66 -8.90
C TYR A 186 7.06 21.95 -9.30
N GLN A 187 5.81 21.82 -9.70
CA GLN A 187 4.90 22.94 -9.92
C GLN A 187 4.41 23.44 -8.56
N VAL A 188 4.42 24.75 -8.35
CA VAL A 188 3.88 25.35 -7.12
C VAL A 188 2.35 25.47 -7.25
N HIS A 189 1.64 25.10 -6.18
CA HIS A 189 0.19 25.14 -6.10
C HIS A 189 -0.26 25.92 -4.85
N GLU A 190 -1.42 26.58 -4.96
CA GLU A 190 -2.06 27.33 -3.86
C GLU A 190 -3.58 27.04 -3.79
N PRO A 191 -4.17 26.97 -2.57
CA PRO A 191 -3.51 27.00 -1.27
C PRO A 191 -2.62 25.77 -1.02
N GLU A 192 -1.93 25.72 0.12
CA GLU A 192 -1.14 24.54 0.54
C GLU A 192 -1.99 23.27 0.48
N GLN A 193 -1.35 22.18 0.05
CA GLN A 193 -2.03 20.94 -0.33
C GLN A 193 -1.91 19.92 0.79
N ASP A 194 -2.96 19.15 0.97
CA ASP A 194 -2.88 17.88 1.69
C ASP A 194 -1.99 16.92 0.90
N ALA A 195 -1.32 15.99 1.58
CA ALA A 195 -0.45 15.01 0.96
C ALA A 195 -0.77 13.59 1.46
N TYR A 196 -0.60 12.62 0.56
CA TYR A 196 -0.87 11.21 0.77
C TYR A 196 0.25 10.35 0.17
N GLY A 197 0.67 9.30 0.86
CA GLY A 197 1.77 8.42 0.46
C GLY A 197 1.71 7.08 1.19
N ASP A 198 2.80 6.31 1.17
CA ASP A 198 2.88 4.99 1.81
C ASP A 198 1.63 4.12 1.53
N TRP A 199 1.33 3.98 0.25
CA TRP A 199 0.07 3.38 -0.18
C TRP A 199 0.02 1.88 0.12
N ALA A 200 -1.08 1.45 0.73
CA ALA A 200 -1.53 0.06 0.77
C ALA A 200 -2.86 -0.10 0.05
N SER A 201 -3.05 -1.23 -0.63
CA SER A 201 -4.21 -1.43 -1.51
C SER A 201 -4.82 -2.82 -1.35
N ILE A 202 -6.16 -2.88 -1.44
CA ILE A 202 -6.89 -4.15 -1.37
C ILE A 202 -8.18 -4.07 -2.18
N ALA A 203 -8.57 -5.19 -2.80
CA ALA A 203 -9.86 -5.36 -3.43
C ALA A 203 -10.73 -6.29 -2.59
N ILE A 204 -11.95 -5.84 -2.25
CA ILE A 204 -12.90 -6.59 -1.45
C ILE A 204 -14.25 -6.57 -2.16
N GLY A 205 -14.72 -7.74 -2.60
CA GLY A 205 -16.04 -7.87 -3.24
C GLY A 205 -16.20 -7.07 -4.54
N GLY A 206 -15.10 -6.73 -5.21
CA GLY A 206 -15.08 -5.90 -6.43
C GLY A 206 -14.91 -4.40 -6.17
N GLN A 207 -14.96 -3.96 -4.91
CA GLN A 207 -14.59 -2.60 -4.51
C GLN A 207 -13.09 -2.53 -4.23
N TYR A 208 -12.44 -1.44 -4.63
CA TYR A 208 -11.03 -1.18 -4.38
C TYR A 208 -10.88 -0.17 -3.25
N TYR A 209 -9.89 -0.38 -2.41
CA TYR A 209 -9.57 0.49 -1.29
C TYR A 209 -8.09 0.83 -1.32
N LEU A 210 -7.78 2.08 -0.96
CA LEU A 210 -6.44 2.54 -0.68
C LEU A 210 -6.39 3.02 0.77
N PHE A 211 -5.34 2.65 1.48
CA PHE A 211 -4.97 3.17 2.79
C PHE A 211 -3.61 3.82 2.64
N CYS A 212 -3.37 4.90 3.36
CA CYS A 212 -2.19 5.73 3.13
C CYS A 212 -1.80 6.52 4.37
N ASP A 213 -0.58 7.01 4.34
CA ASP A 213 -0.20 8.21 5.03
C ASP A 213 -1.09 9.37 4.56
N PHE A 214 -1.55 10.19 5.50
CA PHE A 214 -2.29 11.41 5.25
C PHE A 214 -1.69 12.53 6.08
N HIS A 215 -1.01 13.45 5.41
CA HIS A 215 -0.42 14.66 5.95
C HIS A 215 -1.25 15.87 5.52
N PRO A 216 -2.21 16.34 6.36
CA PRO A 216 -2.97 17.53 6.05
C PRO A 216 -2.07 18.76 6.03
N ALA A 217 -2.33 19.70 5.13
CA ALA A 217 -1.50 20.90 4.92
C ALA A 217 -1.12 21.66 6.21
N ASN A 218 -2.00 21.65 7.21
CA ASN A 218 -1.85 22.43 8.44
C ASN A 218 -2.02 21.58 9.71
N ASP A 219 -1.81 20.28 9.62
CA ASP A 219 -1.97 19.38 10.76
C ASP A 219 -0.99 18.20 10.67
N LYS A 220 -0.95 17.38 11.71
CA LYS A 220 -0.01 16.25 11.81
C LYS A 220 -0.40 15.09 10.91
N ILE A 221 0.56 14.26 10.55
CA ILE A 221 0.27 13.03 9.81
C ILE A 221 -0.60 12.04 10.62
N ARG A 222 -1.44 11.29 9.89
CA ARG A 222 -2.38 10.26 10.36
C ARG A 222 -2.71 9.33 9.18
N ILE A 223 -3.64 8.40 9.36
CA ILE A 223 -4.08 7.50 8.28
C ILE A 223 -5.18 8.17 7.47
N GLY A 224 -5.09 8.09 6.15
CA GLY A 224 -6.18 8.33 5.23
C GLY A 224 -6.65 7.03 4.58
N TRP A 225 -7.90 7.01 4.10
CA TRP A 225 -8.34 5.93 3.22
C TRP A 225 -9.31 6.41 2.16
N PHE A 226 -9.27 5.72 1.02
CA PHE A 226 -10.03 6.02 -0.17
C PHE A 226 -10.70 4.76 -0.72
N THR A 227 -11.69 4.95 -1.58
CA THR A 227 -12.33 3.82 -2.26
C THR A 227 -12.71 4.14 -3.71
N SER A 228 -12.77 3.11 -4.53
CA SER A 228 -13.30 3.20 -5.89
C SER A 228 -13.98 1.90 -6.31
N SER A 229 -15.09 2.01 -7.02
CA SER A 229 -15.78 0.85 -7.62
C SER A 229 -15.02 0.26 -8.82
N SER A 230 -13.96 0.93 -9.26
CA SER A 230 -13.09 0.50 -10.35
C SER A 230 -11.67 0.99 -10.12
N ILE A 231 -10.69 0.10 -10.20
CA ILE A 231 -9.27 0.45 -10.11
C ILE A 231 -8.83 1.47 -11.19
N ASN A 232 -9.61 1.62 -12.28
CA ASN A 232 -9.30 2.53 -13.39
C ASN A 232 -9.99 3.90 -13.27
N GLU A 233 -10.82 4.10 -12.24
CA GLU A 233 -11.47 5.38 -11.96
C GLU A 233 -10.86 6.03 -10.73
N PRO A 234 -10.90 7.37 -10.61
CA PRO A 234 -10.38 8.08 -9.45
C PRO A 234 -11.00 7.56 -8.14
N PHE A 235 -10.16 7.44 -7.13
CA PHE A 235 -10.53 7.05 -5.78
C PHE A 235 -11.08 8.25 -5.00
N GLU A 236 -12.13 8.01 -4.23
CA GLU A 236 -12.78 9.01 -3.39
C GLU A 236 -12.32 8.89 -1.95
N PHE A 237 -11.92 10.01 -1.35
CA PHE A 237 -11.52 10.05 0.06
C PHE A 237 -12.71 9.77 0.97
N CYS A 238 -12.52 8.83 1.90
CA CYS A 238 -13.60 8.37 2.77
C CYS A 238 -13.44 8.83 4.22
N GLY A 239 -12.20 9.00 4.70
CA GLY A 239 -11.96 9.52 6.04
C GLY A 239 -10.54 9.30 6.53
N GLU A 240 -10.35 9.67 7.79
CA GLU A 240 -9.07 9.61 8.49
C GLU A 240 -9.16 8.83 9.80
N ILE A 241 -8.04 8.23 10.22
CA ILE A 241 -7.97 7.40 11.43
C ILE A 241 -6.66 7.70 12.17
N GLY A 242 -6.74 7.79 13.51
CA GLY A 242 -5.54 7.80 14.35
C GLY A 242 -4.70 9.07 14.26
N ARG A 243 -3.43 8.95 14.69
CA ARG A 243 -2.41 10.01 14.72
C ARG A 243 -1.01 9.38 14.71
N GLY A 244 -0.03 10.09 14.12
CA GLY A 244 1.34 9.59 13.96
C GLY A 244 1.56 9.11 12.53
N HIS A 245 2.83 8.91 12.15
CA HIS A 245 3.25 8.42 10.82
C HIS A 245 2.89 6.93 10.73
N PRO A 246 1.87 6.55 9.96
CA PRO A 246 1.31 5.22 10.06
C PRO A 246 1.99 4.16 9.20
N ASP A 247 2.45 4.47 7.99
CA ASP A 247 2.99 3.53 6.99
C ASP A 247 2.12 2.26 6.93
N PRO A 248 0.84 2.39 6.56
CA PRO A 248 -0.14 1.34 6.78
C PRO A 248 0.13 0.15 5.86
N ASP A 249 0.00 -1.06 6.40
CA ASP A 249 -0.17 -2.28 5.61
C ASP A 249 -1.48 -2.96 6.03
N ILE A 250 -2.08 -3.73 5.13
CA ILE A 250 -3.43 -4.25 5.29
C ILE A 250 -3.55 -5.70 4.87
N GLY A 251 -4.45 -6.43 5.53
CA GLY A 251 -4.68 -7.82 5.14
C GLY A 251 -5.81 -8.48 5.92
N PHE A 252 -6.14 -9.70 5.50
CA PHE A 252 -7.11 -10.54 6.17
C PHE A 252 -6.47 -11.75 6.85
N ALA A 253 -6.86 -12.00 8.09
CA ALA A 253 -6.53 -13.23 8.81
C ALA A 253 -7.72 -13.64 9.68
N GLU A 254 -8.02 -14.94 9.74
CA GLU A 254 -9.15 -15.50 10.52
C GLU A 254 -10.51 -14.79 10.29
N GLY A 255 -10.75 -14.29 9.08
CA GLY A 255 -11.99 -13.58 8.74
C GLY A 255 -12.10 -12.15 9.29
N LYS A 256 -11.00 -11.59 9.80
CA LYS A 256 -10.90 -10.19 10.23
C LYS A 256 -9.95 -9.44 9.32
N PHE A 257 -10.21 -8.16 9.14
CA PHE A 257 -9.27 -7.25 8.53
C PHE A 257 -8.34 -6.70 9.60
N TYR A 258 -7.10 -6.48 9.19
CA TYR A 258 -6.06 -5.85 9.96
C TYR A 258 -5.51 -4.69 9.13
N MET A 259 -5.39 -3.53 9.77
CA MET A 259 -4.54 -2.44 9.32
C MET A 259 -3.44 -2.30 10.36
N ILE A 260 -2.25 -2.71 9.94
CA ILE A 260 -1.03 -2.73 10.73
C ILE A 260 -0.29 -1.43 10.45
N THR A 261 0.23 -0.80 11.48
CA THR A 261 0.88 0.52 11.34
C THR A 261 2.19 0.56 12.12
N GLN A 262 3.04 1.54 11.83
CA GLN A 262 4.23 1.85 12.63
C GLN A 262 3.92 2.60 13.93
N THR A 263 2.65 2.89 14.19
CA THR A 263 2.22 3.52 15.45
C THR A 263 2.08 2.47 16.58
N ALA A 264 1.76 2.93 17.79
CA ALA A 264 1.47 2.03 18.91
C ALA A 264 0.08 1.34 18.80
N HIS A 265 -0.67 1.61 17.73
CA HIS A 265 -2.06 1.20 17.58
C HIS A 265 -2.33 0.62 16.20
N ASP A 266 -2.53 -0.69 16.13
CA ASP A 266 -3.12 -1.36 14.98
C ASP A 266 -4.64 -1.32 15.05
N TYR A 267 -5.29 -1.44 13.88
CA TYR A 267 -6.75 -1.44 13.77
C TYR A 267 -7.24 -2.78 13.25
N VAL A 268 -8.25 -3.32 13.91
CA VAL A 268 -8.83 -4.63 13.58
C VAL A 268 -10.34 -4.47 13.51
N SER A 269 -10.97 -4.98 12.46
CA SER A 269 -12.43 -5.09 12.43
C SER A 269 -12.90 -6.47 11.96
N SER A 270 -14.03 -6.89 12.52
CA SER A 270 -14.72 -8.13 12.19
C SER A 270 -15.65 -8.00 10.97
N GLY A 271 -15.70 -6.82 10.34
CA GLY A 271 -16.59 -6.51 9.22
C GLY A 271 -18.01 -6.18 9.65
N PRO A 272 -18.94 -6.04 8.68
CA PRO A 272 -18.81 -6.45 7.26
C PRO A 272 -17.94 -5.50 6.40
N TRP A 273 -17.19 -6.06 5.46
CA TRP A 273 -16.23 -5.34 4.59
C TRP A 273 -16.75 -5.03 3.18
N VAL A 274 -18.07 -4.98 3.02
CA VAL A 274 -18.71 -4.59 1.76
C VAL A 274 -19.35 -3.22 1.93
N GLU A 275 -19.19 -2.35 0.94
CA GLU A 275 -19.61 -0.93 0.96
C GLU A 275 -21.03 -0.73 1.49
N LYS A 276 -21.94 -1.65 1.14
CA LYS A 276 -23.34 -1.57 1.52
C LYS A 276 -23.86 -2.93 1.94
N VAL A 277 -24.14 -3.09 3.24
CA VAL A 277 -25.02 -4.16 3.71
C VAL A 277 -26.37 -3.55 4.02
N GLU A 278 -27.38 -3.93 3.24
CA GLU A 278 -28.77 -3.60 3.58
C GLU A 278 -29.40 -4.76 4.31
N THR A 279 -30.11 -4.45 5.40
CA THR A 279 -30.94 -5.43 6.11
C THR A 279 -32.40 -5.00 6.08
N ARG A 280 -33.30 -5.98 6.07
CA ARG A 280 -34.72 -5.79 6.36
C ARG A 280 -35.23 -6.98 7.14
N VAL A 281 -36.24 -6.74 7.96
CA VAL A 281 -36.86 -7.77 8.81
C VAL A 281 -38.21 -8.13 8.20
N GLY A 282 -38.53 -9.43 8.19
CA GLY A 282 -39.82 -9.94 7.75
C GLY A 282 -40.58 -10.62 8.88
N VAL A 283 -41.92 -10.51 8.90
CA VAL A 283 -42.81 -11.21 9.83
C VAL A 283 -43.81 -12.06 9.06
N ASP A 284 -43.92 -13.34 9.45
CA ASP A 284 -45.01 -14.26 9.11
C ASP A 284 -46.11 -14.08 10.18
N THR A 285 -47.20 -13.44 9.78
CA THR A 285 -48.31 -13.05 10.68
C THR A 285 -49.42 -14.09 10.74
N ASP A 286 -49.49 -15.00 9.78
CA ASP A 286 -50.50 -16.05 9.72
C ASP A 286 -49.95 -17.47 9.95
N ASN A 287 -48.65 -17.57 10.19
CA ASN A 287 -47.90 -18.79 10.49
C ASN A 287 -48.00 -19.84 9.37
N ASN A 288 -48.07 -19.39 8.12
CA ASN A 288 -48.15 -20.26 6.94
C ASN A 288 -46.76 -20.66 6.39
N GLY A 289 -45.67 -20.17 6.99
CA GLY A 289 -44.29 -20.44 6.57
C GLY A 289 -43.78 -19.48 5.49
N LYS A 290 -44.50 -18.40 5.19
CA LYS A 290 -44.10 -17.33 4.27
C LYS A 290 -44.17 -15.98 4.98
N ILE A 291 -43.35 -15.04 4.53
CA ILE A 291 -43.31 -13.71 5.13
C ILE A 291 -44.40 -12.82 4.52
N ASP A 292 -45.25 -12.25 5.36
CA ASP A 292 -46.38 -11.39 4.98
C ASP A 292 -46.00 -9.91 4.91
N GLN A 293 -45.11 -9.49 5.80
CA GLN A 293 -44.72 -8.09 5.95
C GLN A 293 -43.22 -7.96 6.02
N TRP A 294 -42.68 -6.95 5.33
CA TRP A 294 -41.27 -6.60 5.35
C TRP A 294 -41.10 -5.17 5.83
N THR A 295 -40.07 -4.90 6.62
CA THR A 295 -39.61 -3.52 6.85
C THR A 295 -38.96 -2.97 5.58
N ASP A 296 -38.82 -1.64 5.51
CA ASP A 296 -37.94 -1.02 4.54
C ASP A 296 -36.50 -1.52 4.71
N TRP A 297 -35.77 -1.56 3.59
CA TRP A 297 -34.33 -1.78 3.62
C TRP A 297 -33.65 -0.68 4.40
N LYS A 298 -32.74 -1.07 5.28
CA LYS A 298 -31.89 -0.15 6.04
C LYS A 298 -30.44 -0.48 5.78
N GLU A 299 -29.69 0.55 5.43
CA GLU A 299 -28.25 0.49 5.33
C GLU A 299 -27.64 0.29 6.72
N LEU A 300 -26.77 -0.71 6.86
CA LEU A 300 -25.96 -0.95 8.03
C LEU A 300 -24.62 -0.22 7.84
N LYS A 301 -24.26 0.63 8.80
CA LYS A 301 -22.93 1.23 8.88
C LYS A 301 -22.23 0.69 10.12
N GLU A 302 -20.97 0.34 9.98
CA GLU A 302 -20.13 0.08 11.14
C GLU A 302 -20.00 1.37 11.95
N LYS A 303 -20.01 1.24 13.27
CA LYS A 303 -19.74 2.34 14.18
C LYS A 303 -18.41 2.00 14.86
N LEU A 304 -17.33 2.54 14.29
CA LEU A 304 -15.99 2.49 14.89
C LEU A 304 -15.97 3.32 16.19
#